data_AF-A0A8J8PSA5-F1
#
_entry.id   AF-A0A8J8PSA5-F1
#
_cell.length_a   1.000
_cell.length_b   1.000
_cell.length_c   1.000
_cell.angle_alpha   90.00
_cell.angle_beta   90.00
_cell.angle_gamma   90.00
#
_symmetry.space_group_name_H-M   'P 1'
#
loop_
_entity.id
_entity.type
_entity.pdbx_description
1 polymer ?
#
loop_
_entity_poly.entity_id
_entity_poly.type
_entity_poly.pdbx_seq_one_letter_code
_entity_poly.pdbx_strand_id
1 'polypeptide(L)'
;MQVIRKPTRMLSGVTIVAVMTHPYPCPHGKCIFCPGGVEVGTPQSYYGREPTLMRAVENNYDPFYQVQSRLKQYVENGHTPSKVELIIMGGT
;
A
#
# COMPACT_ATOMS: atom_id res chain seq x y z
N MET A 1 -17.65 18.38 13.28
CA MET A 1 -17.59 17.23 14.21
C MET A 1 -16.22 16.60 14.11
N GLN A 2 -15.41 16.66 15.16
CA GLN A 2 -14.11 15.99 15.19
C GLN A 2 -14.35 14.50 15.51
N VAL A 3 -14.01 13.61 14.57
CA VAL A 3 -14.13 12.17 14.76
C VAL A 3 -13.12 11.77 15.84
N ILE A 4 -13.60 11.37 17.01
CA ILE A 4 -12.76 10.84 18.10
C ILE A 4 -12.27 9.46 17.66
N ARG A 5 -11.06 9.40 17.08
CA ARG A 5 -10.41 8.14 16.69
C ARG A 5 -9.69 7.55 17.91
N LYS A 6 -9.73 6.22 18.06
CA LYS A 6 -8.90 5.52 19.07
C LYS A 6 -7.44 5.93 18.85
N PRO A 7 -6.70 6.36 19.90
CA PRO A 7 -5.29 6.63 19.78
C PRO A 7 -4.58 5.34 19.36
N THR A 8 -4.09 5.34 18.12
CA THR A 8 -3.37 4.18 17.57
C THR A 8 -1.91 4.34 17.99
N ARG A 9 -1.34 3.34 18.65
CA ARG A 9 0.05 3.43 19.12
C ARG A 9 1.00 3.28 17.93
N MET A 10 1.72 4.35 17.61
CA MET A 10 2.91 4.31 16.74
C MET A 10 4.16 4.36 17.63
N LEU A 11 4.45 3.24 18.32
CA LEU A 11 5.51 3.15 19.34
C LEU A 11 6.94 3.20 18.77
N SER A 12 7.12 2.80 17.51
CA SER A 12 8.45 2.56 16.92
C SER A 12 9.21 3.81 16.47
N GLY A 13 8.58 5.00 16.46
CA GLY A 13 9.18 6.23 15.94
C GLY A 13 9.46 6.24 14.42
N VAL A 14 9.27 5.12 13.72
CA VAL A 14 9.35 4.97 12.26
C VAL A 14 7.96 4.68 11.70
N THR A 15 7.58 5.42 10.67
CA THR A 15 6.28 5.31 10.00
C THR A 15 6.38 4.40 8.78
N ILE A 16 5.58 3.34 8.74
CA ILE A 16 5.58 2.40 7.62
C ILE A 16 4.73 2.94 6.46
N VAL A 17 5.34 3.16 5.31
CA VAL A 17 4.63 3.52 4.07
C VAL A 17 4.76 2.36 3.10
N ALA A 18 3.69 1.60 2.95
CA ALA A 18 3.63 0.51 1.99
C ALA A 18 2.97 1.00 0.69
N VAL A 19 3.62 0.76 -0.45
CA VAL A 19 3.15 1.11 -1.80
C VAL A 19 3.19 -0.12 -2.70
N MET A 20 2.36 -0.14 -3.74
CA MET A 20 2.35 -1.23 -4.72
C MET A 20 2.74 -0.75 -6.11
N THR A 21 3.47 -1.59 -6.82
CA THR A 21 3.77 -1.38 -8.24
C THR A 21 2.58 -1.77 -9.11
N HIS A 22 2.56 -1.27 -10.35
CA HIS A 22 1.57 -1.67 -11.34
C HIS A 22 1.59 -3.20 -11.56
N PRO A 23 0.43 -3.86 -11.79
CA PRO A 23 0.38 -5.26 -12.18
C PRO A 23 1.30 -5.53 -13.38
N TYR A 24 2.22 -6.48 -13.24
CA TYR A 24 3.16 -6.91 -14.27
C TYR A 24 3.29 -8.45 -14.23
N PRO A 25 3.50 -9.13 -15.38
CA PRO A 25 3.66 -10.58 -15.39
C PRO A 25 5.04 -10.98 -14.85
N CYS A 26 5.09 -12.07 -14.07
CA CYS A 26 6.36 -12.63 -13.60
C CYS A 26 7.24 -13.07 -14.79
N PRO A 27 8.57 -12.85 -14.74
CA PRO A 27 9.49 -13.22 -15.82
C PRO A 27 9.56 -14.73 -16.08
N HIS A 28 9.24 -15.54 -15.08
CA HIS A 28 9.21 -17.01 -15.16
C HIS A 28 7.81 -17.59 -15.42
N GLY A 29 6.80 -16.73 -15.61
CA GLY A 29 5.40 -17.14 -15.73
C GLY A 29 4.67 -17.21 -14.37
N LYS A 30 3.36 -17.47 -14.42
CA LYS A 30 2.48 -17.46 -13.23
C LYS A 30 2.69 -18.74 -12.40
N CYS A 31 3.02 -18.57 -11.12
CA CYS A 31 3.10 -19.69 -10.18
C CYS A 31 1.72 -20.34 -9.99
N ILE A 32 1.68 -21.68 -9.88
CA ILE A 32 0.44 -22.46 -9.70
C ILE A 32 -0.36 -22.05 -8.45
N PHE A 33 0.30 -21.54 -7.41
CA PHE A 33 -0.34 -21.09 -6.17
C PHE A 33 -0.53 -19.57 -6.11
N CYS A 34 -0.18 -18.80 -7.15
CA CYS A 34 -0.34 -17.35 -7.14
C CYS A 34 -1.83 -16.99 -7.30
N PRO A 35 -2.48 -16.36 -6.31
CA PRO A 35 -3.90 -16.01 -6.39
C PRO A 35 -4.17 -14.80 -7.29
N GLY A 36 -3.18 -13.94 -7.49
CA GLY A 36 -3.31 -12.66 -8.18
C GLY A 36 -2.65 -12.64 -9.55
N GLY A 37 -2.34 -11.42 -10.01
CA GLY A 37 -1.61 -11.16 -11.24
C GLY A 37 -2.42 -10.34 -12.25
N VAL A 38 -1.80 -10.13 -13.41
CA VAL A 38 -2.30 -9.25 -14.48
C VAL A 38 -3.72 -9.62 -14.93
N GLU A 39 -4.03 -10.92 -14.98
CA GLU A 39 -5.35 -11.44 -15.36
C GLU A 39 -6.49 -10.95 -14.46
N VAL A 40 -6.19 -10.68 -13.20
CA VAL A 40 -7.16 -10.26 -12.18
C VAL A 40 -7.03 -8.75 -11.90
N GLY A 41 -6.09 -8.06 -12.55
CA GLY A 41 -5.83 -6.63 -12.35
C GLY A 41 -5.16 -6.31 -11.02
N THR A 42 -4.55 -7.29 -10.36
CA THR A 42 -3.83 -7.12 -9.09
C THR A 42 -2.33 -7.36 -9.28
N PRO A 43 -1.47 -6.72 -8.46
CA PRO A 43 -0.08 -7.14 -8.35
C PRO A 43 -0.01 -8.63 -7.98
N GLN A 44 1.06 -9.30 -8.41
CA GLN A 44 1.24 -10.72 -8.16
C GLN A 44 1.12 -11.02 -6.66
N SER A 45 0.48 -12.14 -6.34
CA SER A 45 0.20 -12.62 -4.97
C SER A 45 -0.89 -11.88 -4.17
N TYR A 46 -1.54 -10.84 -4.72
CA TYR A 46 -2.58 -10.08 -4.01
C TYR A 46 -4.01 -10.35 -4.53
N TYR A 47 -5.00 -10.28 -3.65
CA TYR A 47 -6.40 -10.62 -3.92
C TYR A 47 -7.27 -9.46 -4.39
N GLY A 48 -6.93 -8.20 -4.07
CA GLY A 48 -7.67 -7.02 -4.54
C GLY A 48 -8.36 -6.21 -3.45
N ARG A 49 -8.45 -6.71 -2.21
CA ARG A 49 -9.17 -6.06 -1.09
C ARG A 49 -8.27 -5.59 0.04
N GLU A 50 -6.96 -5.71 -0.15
CA GLU A 50 -5.96 -5.27 0.80
C GLU A 50 -5.94 -3.73 0.85
N PRO A 51 -5.85 -3.10 2.04
CA PRO A 51 -5.88 -1.64 2.15
C PRO A 51 -4.82 -0.92 1.31
N THR A 52 -3.65 -1.53 1.14
CA THR A 52 -2.60 -0.95 0.31
C THR A 52 -2.89 -1.08 -1.18
N LEU A 53 -3.49 -2.19 -1.61
CA LEU A 53 -3.88 -2.39 -3.00
C LEU A 53 -5.02 -1.45 -3.39
N MET A 54 -6.03 -1.31 -2.51
CA MET A 54 -7.10 -0.34 -2.72
C MET A 54 -6.56 1.08 -2.90
N ARG A 55 -5.61 1.49 -2.05
CA ARG A 55 -4.91 2.78 -2.21
C ARG A 55 -4.14 2.86 -3.53
N ALA A 56 -3.47 1.78 -3.93
CA ALA A 56 -2.74 1.76 -5.20
C ALA A 56 -3.67 1.96 -6.39
N VAL A 57 -4.82 1.25 -6.41
CA VAL A 57 -5.85 1.39 -7.44
C VAL A 57 -6.43 2.81 -7.46
N GLU A 58 -6.78 3.38 -6.30
CA GLU A 58 -7.27 4.77 -6.20
C GLU A 58 -6.30 5.80 -6.76
N ASN A 59 -5.00 5.52 -6.69
CA ASN A 59 -3.93 6.39 -7.18
C ASN A 59 -3.38 5.95 -8.54
N ASN A 60 -4.06 5.05 -9.26
CA ASN A 60 -3.61 4.49 -10.55
C ASN A 60 -2.17 3.96 -10.54
N TYR A 61 -1.76 3.37 -9.42
CA TYR A 61 -0.41 2.86 -9.15
C TYR A 61 0.71 3.92 -9.25
N ASP A 62 0.38 5.22 -9.22
CA ASP A 62 1.37 6.28 -9.22
C ASP A 62 2.12 6.29 -7.87
N PRO A 63 3.46 6.22 -7.87
CA PRO A 63 4.24 6.09 -6.64
C PRO A 63 4.17 7.36 -5.77
N PHE A 64 4.13 8.54 -6.39
CA PHE A 64 4.08 9.80 -5.67
C PHE A 64 2.74 9.96 -4.95
N TYR A 65 1.63 9.72 -5.66
CA TYR A 65 0.29 9.85 -5.07
C TYR A 65 0.01 8.76 -4.02
N GLN A 66 0.51 7.54 -4.19
CA GLN A 66 0.38 6.49 -3.16
C GLN A 66 1.07 6.89 -1.84
N VAL A 67 2.30 7.41 -1.91
CA VAL A 67 3.06 7.87 -0.74
C VAL A 67 2.34 9.06 -0.10
N GLN A 68 1.95 10.06 -0.90
CA GLN A 68 1.27 11.26 -0.40
C GLN A 68 -0.05 10.90 0.30
N SER A 69 -0.86 10.02 -0.30
CA SER A 69 -2.12 9.54 0.28
C SER A 69 -1.90 8.82 1.62
N ARG A 70 -0.87 7.96 1.72
CA ARG A 70 -0.56 7.26 2.97
C ARG A 70 -0.07 8.21 4.06
N LEU A 71 0.79 9.17 3.73
CA LEU A 71 1.26 10.17 4.69
C LEU A 71 0.12 11.08 5.17
N LYS A 72 -0.74 11.54 4.26
CA LYS A 72 -1.93 12.33 4.62
C LYS A 72 -2.84 11.56 5.57
N GLN A 73 -3.06 10.28 5.31
CA GLN A 73 -3.84 9.41 6.21
C GLN A 73 -3.24 9.34 7.62
N TYR A 74 -1.90 9.32 7.75
CA TYR A 74 -1.24 9.37 9.06
C TYR A 74 -1.47 10.70 9.78
N VAL A 75 -1.35 11.82 9.08
CA VAL A 75 -1.60 13.16 9.62
C VAL A 75 -3.06 13.30 10.08
N GLU A 76 -4.00 12.83 9.29
CA GLU A 76 -5.44 12.80 9.65
C GLU A 76 -5.74 11.88 10.84
N ASN A 77 -4.90 10.88 11.09
CA ASN A 77 -4.96 10.03 12.27
C ASN A 77 -4.27 10.65 13.50
N GLY A 78 -3.75 11.87 13.40
CA GLY A 78 -3.06 12.56 14.49
C GLY A 78 -1.61 12.13 14.68
N HIS A 79 -1.01 11.45 13.69
CA HIS A 79 0.41 11.11 13.68
C HIS A 79 1.20 12.18 12.93
N THR A 80 2.42 12.46 13.37
CA THR A 80 3.36 13.32 12.65
C THR A 80 4.52 12.45 12.14
N PRO A 81 4.47 11.96 10.89
CA PRO A 81 5.54 11.15 10.33
C PRO A 81 6.83 11.97 10.23
N SER A 82 7.87 11.57 10.96
CA SER A 82 9.19 12.22 10.93
C SER A 82 10.30 11.32 10.36
N LYS A 83 10.12 10.01 10.48
CA LYS A 83 10.99 8.97 9.90
C LYS A 83 10.10 7.96 9.21
N VAL A 84 10.44 7.60 7.98
CA VAL A 84 9.60 6.72 7.15
C VAL A 84 10.43 5.53 6.67
N GLU A 85 9.84 4.34 6.77
CA GLU A 85 10.29 3.15 6.08
C GLU A 85 9.34 2.91 4.90
N LEU A 86 9.88 2.96 3.68
CA LEU A 86 9.13 2.73 2.45
C LEU A 86 9.24 1.25 2.08
N ILE A 87 8.10 0.58 1.99
CA ILE A 87 7.99 -0.82 1.57
C ILE A 87 7.36 -0.85 0.20
N ILE A 88 8.11 -1.33 -0.79
CA ILE A 88 7.62 -1.57 -2.14
C ILE A 88 7.11 -3.00 -2.21
N MET A 89 5.82 -3.15 -2.48
CA MET A 89 5.11 -4.42 -2.51
C MET A 89 4.65 -4.75 -3.94
N GLY A 90 4.51 -6.03 -4.21
CA GLY A 90 4.13 -6.56 -5.52
C GLY A 90 4.84 -7.88 -5.79
N GLY A 91 4.88 -8.27 -7.06
CA GLY A 91 5.77 -9.31 -7.54
C GLY A 91 6.43 -8.91 -8.85
N THR A 92 7.68 -9.35 -8.92
CA THR A 92 8.70 -9.18 -9.97
C THR A 92 8.20 -9.16 -11.40
#